data_AF-A0A653I329-F1
#
_entry.id   AF-A0A653I329-F1
#
_cell.length_a   1.000
_cell.length_b   1.000
_cell.length_c   1.000
_cell.angle_alpha   90.00
_cell.angle_beta   90.00
_cell.angle_gamma   90.00
#
_symmetry.space_group_name_H-M   'P 1'
#
loop_
_entity.id
_entity.type
_entity.pdbx_description
1 polymer ?
#
loop_
_entity_poly.entity_id
_entity_poly.type
_entity_poly.pdbx_seq_one_letter_code
_entity_poly.pdbx_strand_id
1 'polypeptide(L)'
;MEFSPLKEQADYRTGDWVSLKVSTEGTERIGMITEFEDDGFWLRFEDDFDFEDFIGYDEKYLARLVRRPIDVRATYPVLAGFETLAVELQDRMAQGFEVLSADQQSETEIVFHIRLIDSGNEYTQTLRGIKTETDDRFEYVTE
;
A
#
# COMPACT_ATOMS: atom_id res chain seq x y z
N MET A 1 -11.43 -16.01 -8.11
CA MET A 1 -10.11 -16.35 -7.54
C MET A 1 -10.33 -17.22 -6.31
N GLU A 2 -9.55 -18.27 -6.14
CA GLU A 2 -9.70 -19.28 -5.08
C GLU A 2 -8.68 -19.06 -3.95
N PHE A 3 -9.05 -19.45 -2.74
CA PHE A 3 -8.14 -19.50 -1.60
C PHE A 3 -7.16 -20.66 -1.74
N SER A 4 -5.91 -20.43 -1.38
CA SER A 4 -4.87 -21.46 -1.36
C SER A 4 -4.28 -21.60 0.04
N PRO A 5 -3.76 -22.77 0.42
CA PRO A 5 -2.97 -22.90 1.64
C PRO A 5 -1.85 -21.85 1.65
N LEU A 6 -1.63 -21.23 2.81
CA LEU A 6 -0.53 -20.31 2.99
C LEU A 6 0.80 -21.07 2.77
N LYS A 7 1.71 -20.44 2.02
CA LYS A 7 3.03 -20.99 1.68
C LYS A 7 4.05 -19.87 1.77
N GLU A 8 5.27 -20.25 2.12
CA GLU A 8 6.43 -19.37 2.12
C GLU A 8 6.55 -18.64 0.79
N GLN A 9 6.62 -17.30 0.86
CA GLN A 9 6.82 -16.37 -0.26
C GLN A 9 6.26 -16.90 -1.60
N ALA A 10 4.95 -17.17 -1.64
CA ALA A 10 4.25 -17.40 -2.90
C ALA A 10 4.37 -16.15 -3.81
N ASP A 11 3.41 -15.87 -4.69
CA ASP A 11 3.45 -14.62 -5.47
C ASP A 11 3.03 -13.38 -4.63
N TYR A 12 3.38 -13.32 -3.33
CA TYR A 12 3.04 -12.21 -2.44
C TYR A 12 4.22 -11.25 -2.28
N ARG A 13 3.94 -9.97 -2.01
CA ARG A 13 4.92 -8.89 -1.81
C ARG A 13 4.48 -7.96 -0.69
N THR A 14 5.42 -7.20 -0.12
CA THR A 14 5.08 -6.14 0.84
C THR A 14 4.16 -5.14 0.17
N GLY A 15 3.12 -4.71 0.88
CA GLY A 15 2.03 -3.89 0.38
C GLY A 15 0.92 -4.68 -0.30
N ASP A 16 1.10 -5.99 -0.59
CA ASP A 16 -0.01 -6.81 -1.09
C ASP A 16 -1.10 -6.93 -0.03
N TRP A 17 -2.34 -6.75 -0.47
CA TRP A 17 -3.52 -6.96 0.34
C TRP A 17 -4.00 -8.37 0.15
N VAL A 18 -4.10 -9.11 1.25
CA VAL A 18 -4.50 -10.52 1.25
C VAL A 18 -5.73 -10.70 2.14
N SER A 19 -6.55 -11.67 1.75
CA SER A 19 -7.63 -12.18 2.57
C SER A 19 -7.16 -13.48 3.22
N LEU A 20 -7.28 -13.57 4.54
CA LEU A 20 -6.86 -14.71 5.36
C LEU A 20 -8.06 -15.33 6.09
N LYS A 21 -8.05 -16.66 6.19
CA LYS A 21 -9.00 -17.44 7.02
C LYS A 21 -8.46 -18.80 7.41
N VAL A 22 -8.87 -19.32 8.57
CA VAL A 22 -8.38 -20.61 9.13
C VAL A 22 -8.89 -21.86 8.41
N SER A 23 -9.94 -21.75 7.59
CA SER A 23 -10.50 -22.83 6.78
C SER A 23 -11.43 -22.27 5.71
N THR A 24 -11.97 -23.09 4.81
CA THR A 24 -12.91 -22.63 3.77
C THR A 24 -14.18 -21.99 4.34
N GLU A 25 -14.61 -22.41 5.53
CA GLU A 25 -15.81 -21.95 6.23
C GLU A 25 -15.53 -20.82 7.25
N GLY A 26 -14.26 -20.51 7.52
CA GLY A 26 -13.88 -19.49 8.49
C GLY A 26 -14.18 -18.06 8.03
N THR A 27 -14.35 -17.15 8.99
CA THR A 27 -14.49 -15.71 8.72
C THR A 27 -13.24 -15.19 8.02
N GLU A 28 -13.46 -14.43 6.94
CA GLU A 28 -12.40 -13.75 6.19
C GLU A 28 -12.02 -12.46 6.90
N ARG A 29 -10.71 -12.24 7.08
CA ARG A 29 -10.16 -10.92 7.40
C ARG A 29 -9.25 -10.47 6.28
N ILE A 30 -9.27 -9.19 5.97
CA ILE A 30 -8.45 -8.59 4.91
C ILE A 30 -7.39 -7.74 5.59
N GLY A 31 -6.15 -7.85 5.13
CA GLY A 31 -5.09 -6.96 5.58
C GLY A 31 -3.96 -6.84 4.58
N MET A 32 -3.08 -5.89 4.85
CA MET A 32 -1.90 -5.57 4.07
C MET A 32 -0.68 -6.24 4.69
N ILE A 33 0.11 -6.94 3.89
CA ILE A 33 1.43 -7.44 4.30
C ILE A 33 2.37 -6.24 4.47
N THR A 34 2.92 -6.04 5.67
CA THR A 34 3.83 -4.93 5.97
C THR A 34 5.29 -5.34 5.88
N GLU A 35 5.62 -6.57 6.26
CA GLU A 35 7.00 -7.07 6.28
C GLU A 35 7.03 -8.60 6.18
N PHE A 36 8.06 -9.15 5.54
CA PHE A 36 8.31 -10.59 5.52
C PHE A 36 9.42 -10.97 6.49
N GLU A 37 9.25 -12.12 7.13
CA GLU A 37 10.29 -12.79 7.92
C GLU A 37 10.51 -14.23 7.42
N ASP A 38 11.49 -14.93 8.00
CA ASP A 38 11.87 -16.28 7.55
C ASP A 38 10.74 -17.31 7.71
N ASP A 39 9.90 -17.17 8.73
CA ASP A 39 8.82 -18.11 9.09
C ASP A 39 7.41 -17.56 8.89
N GLY A 40 7.27 -16.37 8.30
CA GLY A 40 5.96 -15.77 8.08
C GLY A 40 6.01 -14.34 7.56
N PHE A 41 4.99 -13.56 7.88
CA PHE A 41 4.94 -12.13 7.57
C PHE A 41 4.06 -11.38 8.56
N TRP A 42 4.39 -10.10 8.76
CA TRP A 42 3.56 -9.16 9.48
C TRP A 42 2.46 -8.63 8.57
N LEU A 43 1.26 -8.53 9.14
CA LEU A 43 0.08 -8.07 8.44
C LEU A 43 -0.71 -7.10 9.33
N ARG A 44 -1.11 -5.99 8.73
CA ARG A 44 -2.04 -5.02 9.33
C ARG A 44 -3.42 -5.23 8.75
N PHE A 45 -4.41 -5.49 9.61
CA PHE A 45 -5.77 -5.74 9.16
C PHE A 45 -6.53 -4.44 8.87
N GLU A 46 -7.47 -4.51 7.92
CA GLU A 46 -8.33 -3.38 7.55
C GLU A 46 -9.22 -2.93 8.71
N ASP A 47 -9.64 -3.85 9.58
CA ASP A 47 -10.47 -3.58 10.75
C ASP A 47 -9.66 -3.18 11.99
N ASP A 48 -8.33 -3.22 11.93
CA ASP A 48 -7.43 -2.91 13.04
C ASP A 48 -6.06 -2.40 12.54
N PHE A 49 -6.02 -1.13 12.13
CA PHE A 49 -4.80 -0.50 11.60
C PHE A 49 -3.77 -0.12 12.67
N ASP A 50 -4.16 -0.12 13.95
CA ASP A 50 -3.28 0.28 15.05
C ASP A 50 -2.29 -0.84 15.43
N PHE A 51 -2.55 -2.08 15.00
CA PHE A 51 -1.77 -3.25 15.35
C PHE A 51 -1.33 -4.04 14.11
N GLU A 52 -0.24 -4.76 14.29
CA GLU A 52 0.28 -5.74 13.32
C GLU A 52 0.23 -7.12 13.95
N ASP A 53 -0.30 -8.07 13.19
CA ASP A 53 -0.36 -9.47 13.56
C ASP A 53 0.67 -10.24 12.73
N PHE A 54 1.47 -11.08 13.39
CA PHE A 54 2.35 -12.00 12.70
C PHE A 54 1.58 -13.24 12.23
N ILE A 55 1.78 -13.63 10.98
CA ILE A 55 1.13 -14.77 10.35
C ILE A 55 2.21 -15.79 9.96
N GLY A 56 2.28 -16.91 10.68
CA GLY A 56 3.24 -17.99 10.43
C GLY A 56 2.87 -18.83 9.21
N TYR A 57 3.87 -19.27 8.43
CA TYR A 57 3.67 -20.17 7.29
C TYR A 57 3.26 -21.59 7.69
N ASP A 58 3.51 -21.99 8.93
CA ASP A 58 3.10 -23.28 9.49
C ASP A 58 1.66 -23.27 10.01
N GLU A 59 1.04 -22.08 10.10
CA GLU A 59 -0.34 -21.92 10.49
C GLU A 59 -1.30 -22.42 9.42
N LYS A 60 -2.52 -22.80 9.84
CA LYS A 60 -3.53 -23.39 8.97
C LYS A 60 -4.33 -22.34 8.19
N TYR A 61 -3.73 -21.20 7.87
CA TYR A 61 -4.40 -20.19 7.09
C TYR A 61 -4.51 -20.59 5.62
N LEU A 62 -5.63 -20.19 5.03
CA LEU A 62 -5.80 -20.06 3.61
C LEU A 62 -5.69 -18.58 3.26
N ALA A 63 -4.89 -18.28 2.24
CA ALA A 63 -4.65 -16.93 1.76
C ALA A 63 -5.17 -16.75 0.33
N ARG A 64 -5.60 -15.52 0.04
CA ARG A 64 -6.00 -15.07 -1.31
C ARG A 64 -5.50 -13.65 -1.52
N LEU A 65 -4.74 -13.42 -2.59
CA LEU A 65 -4.38 -12.05 -3.02
C LEU A 65 -5.65 -11.30 -3.44
N VAL A 66 -5.88 -10.13 -2.86
CA VAL A 66 -7.02 -9.25 -3.14
C VAL A 66 -6.60 -8.14 -4.10
N ARG A 67 -5.52 -7.43 -3.78
CA ARG A 67 -4.96 -6.37 -4.63
C ARG A 67 -3.46 -6.21 -4.39
N ARG A 68 -2.78 -5.66 -5.40
CA ARG A 68 -1.40 -5.17 -5.30
C ARG A 68 -1.39 -3.65 -5.38
N PRO A 69 -0.47 -2.97 -4.69
CA PRO A 69 -0.26 -1.55 -4.91
C PRO A 69 0.25 -1.34 -6.35
N ILE A 70 -0.14 -0.23 -6.94
CA ILE A 70 0.42 0.16 -8.24
C ILE A 70 1.91 0.47 -8.09
N ASP A 71 2.69 0.20 -9.13
CA ASP A 71 4.05 0.72 -9.23
C ASP A 71 3.97 2.21 -9.64
N VAL A 72 4.15 3.10 -8.67
CA VAL A 72 3.95 4.54 -8.90
C VAL A 72 4.97 5.10 -9.88
N ARG A 73 6.20 4.56 -9.91
CA ARG A 73 7.26 5.03 -10.79
C ARG A 73 7.02 4.61 -12.23
N ALA A 74 6.54 3.40 -12.43
CA ALA A 74 6.12 2.93 -13.75
C ALA A 74 4.86 3.67 -14.24
N THR A 75 3.94 3.99 -13.34
CA THR A 75 2.65 4.62 -13.67
C THR A 75 2.78 6.13 -13.92
N TYR A 76 3.66 6.82 -13.18
CA TYR A 76 3.82 8.27 -13.24
C TYR A 76 5.28 8.66 -13.55
N PRO A 77 5.69 8.66 -14.84
CA PRO A 77 7.07 8.97 -15.24
C PRO A 77 7.58 10.35 -14.78
N VAL A 78 6.67 11.30 -14.55
CA VAL A 78 6.96 12.64 -14.01
C VAL A 78 7.66 12.59 -12.65
N LEU A 79 7.48 11.52 -11.87
CA LEU A 79 8.14 11.32 -10.58
C LEU A 79 9.64 11.04 -10.67
N ALA A 80 10.22 10.82 -11.86
CA ALA A 80 11.65 10.59 -12.02
C ALA A 80 12.53 11.77 -11.54
N GLY A 81 11.95 12.95 -11.36
CA GLY A 81 12.62 14.11 -10.76
C GLY A 81 12.17 14.44 -9.33
N PHE A 82 11.31 13.62 -8.73
CA PHE A 82 10.71 13.81 -7.41
C PHE A 82 10.81 12.49 -6.62
N GLU A 83 12.03 12.03 -6.41
CA GLU A 83 12.37 10.76 -5.76
C GLU A 83 11.77 10.63 -4.35
N THR A 84 11.87 11.68 -3.53
CA THR A 84 11.32 11.70 -2.17
C THR A 84 9.80 11.57 -2.19
N LEU A 85 9.13 12.27 -3.11
CA LEU A 85 7.69 12.13 -3.32
C LEU A 85 7.32 10.72 -3.84
N ALA A 86 8.11 10.16 -4.76
CA ALA A 86 7.85 8.83 -5.32
C ALA A 86 7.90 7.74 -4.23
N VAL A 87 8.86 7.82 -3.31
CA VAL A 87 8.96 6.88 -2.18
C VAL A 87 7.74 7.00 -1.29
N GLU A 88 7.40 8.21 -0.87
CA GLU A 88 6.22 8.46 -0.02
C GLU A 88 4.93 8.01 -0.70
N LEU A 89 4.73 8.35 -1.98
CA LEU A 89 3.53 7.96 -2.71
C LEU A 89 3.43 6.44 -2.85
N GLN A 90 4.56 5.75 -3.07
CA GLN A 90 4.58 4.29 -3.14
C GLN A 90 4.18 3.65 -1.80
N ASP A 91 4.65 4.22 -0.68
CA ASP A 91 4.26 3.80 0.67
C ASP A 91 2.76 4.00 0.91
N ARG A 92 2.20 5.14 0.50
CA ARG A 92 0.75 5.38 0.57
C ARG A 92 -0.04 4.39 -0.27
N MET A 93 0.40 4.07 -1.49
CA MET A 93 -0.26 3.06 -2.32
C MET A 93 -0.20 1.68 -1.67
N ALA A 94 0.92 1.32 -1.02
CA ALA A 94 1.03 0.07 -0.25
C ALA A 94 -0.01 0.03 0.87
N GLN A 95 -0.14 1.12 1.64
CA GLN A 95 -1.15 1.33 2.69
C GLN A 95 -2.61 1.36 2.18
N GLY A 96 -2.82 1.16 0.88
CA GLY A 96 -4.15 1.02 0.29
C GLY A 96 -4.76 2.33 -0.20
N PHE A 97 -3.99 3.43 -0.20
CA PHE A 97 -4.43 4.64 -0.87
C PHE A 97 -4.51 4.44 -2.39
N GLU A 98 -5.39 5.19 -3.03
CA GLU A 98 -5.56 5.27 -4.47
C GLU A 98 -5.28 6.71 -4.92
N VAL A 99 -4.65 6.86 -6.09
CA VAL A 99 -4.48 8.19 -6.70
C VAL A 99 -5.79 8.63 -7.35
N LEU A 100 -6.31 9.78 -6.92
CA LEU A 100 -7.46 10.45 -7.53
C LEU A 100 -7.04 11.32 -8.71
N SER A 101 -6.01 12.13 -8.52
CA SER A 101 -5.44 12.96 -9.58
C SER A 101 -3.94 13.19 -9.38
N ALA A 102 -3.28 13.53 -10.48
CA ALA A 102 -1.88 13.89 -10.52
C ALA A 102 -1.76 15.14 -11.42
N ASP A 103 -1.46 16.27 -10.80
CA ASP A 103 -1.54 17.59 -11.39
C ASP A 103 -0.15 18.23 -11.40
N GLN A 104 0.48 18.24 -12.56
CA GLN A 104 1.77 18.93 -12.73
C GLN A 104 1.54 20.44 -12.82
N GLN A 105 1.93 21.16 -11.77
CA GLN A 105 1.76 22.62 -11.68
C GLN A 105 2.87 23.36 -12.43
N SER A 106 4.09 22.81 -12.44
CA SER A 106 5.23 23.35 -13.18
C SER A 106 6.28 22.28 -13.47
N GLU A 107 7.38 22.66 -14.12
CA GLU A 107 8.52 21.74 -14.28
C GLU A 107 9.14 21.31 -12.94
N THR A 108 8.95 22.10 -11.88
CA THR A 108 9.55 21.92 -10.54
C THR A 108 8.52 21.56 -9.45
N GLU A 109 7.24 21.44 -9.80
CA GLU A 109 6.17 21.20 -8.84
C GLU A 109 5.09 20.26 -9.41
N ILE A 110 4.73 19.24 -8.64
CA ILE A 110 3.64 18.31 -8.94
C ILE A 110 2.81 18.02 -7.69
N VAL A 111 1.51 17.87 -7.86
CA VAL A 111 0.56 17.59 -6.79
C VAL A 111 -0.16 16.27 -7.06
N PHE A 112 -0.23 15.40 -6.06
CA PHE A 112 -1.02 14.18 -6.09
C PHE A 112 -2.12 14.27 -5.05
N HIS A 113 -3.36 14.08 -5.48
CA HIS A 113 -4.50 13.90 -4.59
C HIS A 113 -4.76 12.40 -4.47
N ILE A 114 -4.72 11.89 -3.25
CA ILE A 114 -4.92 10.47 -2.95
C ILE A 114 -6.08 10.28 -1.98
N ARG A 115 -6.70 9.11 -2.02
CA ARG A 115 -7.75 8.72 -1.07
C ARG A 115 -7.48 7.35 -0.48
N LEU A 116 -7.95 7.14 0.73
CA LEU A 116 -8.12 5.83 1.36
C LEU A 116 -9.58 5.67 1.73
N ILE A 117 -10.16 4.52 1.39
CA ILE A 117 -11.46 4.11 1.93
C ILE A 117 -11.17 3.12 3.04
N ASP A 118 -11.50 3.50 4.27
CA ASP A 118 -11.35 2.64 5.45
C ASP A 118 -12.70 2.57 6.17
N SER A 119 -13.21 1.35 6.32
CA SER A 119 -14.46 1.07 7.04
C SER A 119 -15.66 1.90 6.56
N GLY A 120 -15.69 2.20 5.25
CA GLY A 120 -16.71 3.02 4.60
C GLY A 120 -16.53 4.54 4.74
N ASN A 121 -15.48 4.99 5.44
CA ASN A 121 -15.10 6.39 5.53
C ASN A 121 -14.05 6.72 4.48
N GLU A 122 -14.17 7.89 3.87
CA GLU A 122 -13.20 8.40 2.90
C GLU A 122 -12.23 9.36 3.59
N TYR A 123 -10.94 9.09 3.44
CA TYR A 123 -9.84 9.94 3.91
C TYR A 123 -9.05 10.41 2.70
N THR A 124 -8.90 11.71 2.53
CA THR A 124 -8.14 12.30 1.42
C THR A 124 -6.87 12.96 1.93
N GLN A 125 -5.82 12.89 1.10
CA GLN A 125 -4.55 13.58 1.35
C GLN A 125 -4.06 14.18 0.04
N THR A 126 -3.37 15.31 0.17
CA THR A 126 -2.72 15.98 -0.97
C THR A 126 -1.24 16.00 -0.70
N LEU A 127 -0.45 15.37 -1.58
CA LEU A 127 1.00 15.38 -1.53
C LEU A 127 1.52 16.30 -2.62
N ARG A 128 2.35 17.27 -2.22
CA ARG A 128 3.01 18.17 -3.15
C ARG A 128 4.49 17.87 -3.18
N GLY A 129 5.01 17.53 -4.36
CA GLY A 129 6.44 17.41 -4.62
C GLY A 129 7.00 18.73 -5.15
N ILE A 130 8.13 19.14 -4.61
CA ILE A 130 8.86 20.35 -5.00
C ILE A 130 10.31 19.94 -5.22
N LYS A 131 10.83 20.21 -6.42
CA LYS A 131 12.25 20.01 -6.72
C LYS A 131 12.93 21.33 -7.05
N THR A 132 14.18 21.43 -6.64
CA THR A 132 15.10 22.51 -6.97
C THR A 132 16.34 21.91 -7.65
N GLU A 133 17.33 22.74 -8.00
CA GLU A 133 18.58 22.24 -8.60
C GLU A 133 19.38 21.30 -7.68
N THR A 134 19.16 21.37 -6.37
CA THR A 134 19.98 20.66 -5.36
C THR A 134 19.18 19.87 -4.33
N ASP A 135 17.85 19.96 -4.38
CA ASP A 135 16.97 19.41 -3.35
C ASP A 135 15.67 18.89 -3.98
N ASP A 136 15.12 17.82 -3.42
CA ASP A 136 13.82 17.27 -3.76
C ASP A 136 13.10 16.88 -2.47
N ARG A 137 11.93 17.46 -2.27
CA ARG A 137 11.14 17.30 -1.06
C ARG A 137 9.67 17.18 -1.41
N PHE A 138 8.91 16.62 -0.47
CA PHE A 138 7.46 16.68 -0.51
C PHE A 138 6.91 17.28 0.78
N GLU A 139 5.64 17.65 0.73
CA GLU A 139 4.86 18.07 1.88
C GLU A 139 3.39 17.65 1.72
N TYR A 140 2.72 17.44 2.86
CA TYR A 140 1.27 17.30 2.86
C TYR A 140 0.63 18.68 2.84
N VAL A 141 -0.31 18.87 1.93
CA VAL A 141 -1.08 20.10 1.82
C VAL A 141 -2.42 19.88 2.50
N THR A 142 -2.69 20.68 3.53
CA THR A 142 -4.03 20.82 4.10
C THR A 142 -4.71 22.01 3.43
N GLU A 143 -5.85 21.78 2.79
CA GLU A 143 -6.73 22.86 2.32
C GLU A 143 -7.39 23.62 3.47
#